data_AF-A0A9D1TTH8-F1
#
_entry.id   AF-A0A9D1TTH8-F1
#
_cell.length_a   1.000
_cell.length_b   1.000
_cell.length_c   1.000
_cell.angle_alpha   90.00
_cell.angle_beta   90.00
_cell.angle_gamma   90.00
#
_symmetry.space_group_name_H-M   'P 1'
#
loop_
_entity.id
_entity.type
_entity.pdbx_description
1 polymer ?
#
loop_
_entity_poly.entity_id
_entity_poly.type
_entity_poly.pdbx_seq_one_letter_code
_entity_poly.pdbx_strand_id
1 'polypeptide(L)'
;MVDFQKLCDEYENLTFPQRVKDLADKSIKVFSRLSAMDIDLAAAKKTLAAFILGSIVNDGELNEMQYLLMYPSLMRVFGERYDFSDVKSLFESNLAANRNLEDNELQMLRLLSLVDDDVRRDIIAICIMVINVDGKIPSEEKQYIKKLA
;
A
#
# COMPACT_ATOMS: atom_id res chain seq x y z
N MET A 1 -7.14 0.28 18.24
CA MET A 1 -7.42 -0.79 17.24
C MET A 1 -8.19 -0.14 16.12
N VAL A 2 -7.72 -0.29 14.88
CA VAL A 2 -8.36 0.35 13.73
C VAL A 2 -9.58 -0.48 13.36
N ASP A 3 -10.75 0.14 13.26
CA ASP A 3 -11.94 -0.56 12.76
C ASP A 3 -11.81 -0.72 11.23
N PHE A 4 -11.18 -1.82 10.84
CA PHE A 4 -10.85 -2.10 9.44
C PHE A 4 -12.08 -2.15 8.54
N GLN A 5 -13.17 -2.77 9.02
CA GLN A 5 -14.39 -2.87 8.23
C GLN A 5 -14.99 -1.48 8.00
N LYS A 6 -15.01 -0.65 9.04
CA LYS A 6 -15.46 0.74 8.91
C LYS A 6 -14.60 1.55 7.94
N LEU A 7 -13.27 1.34 7.90
CA LEU A 7 -12.41 1.98 6.90
C LEU A 7 -12.72 1.50 5.47
N CYS A 8 -12.90 0.20 5.28
CA CYS A 8 -13.30 -0.33 3.97
C CYS A 8 -14.61 0.30 3.51
N ASP A 9 -15.63 0.31 4.37
CA ASP A 9 -16.93 0.90 4.07
C ASP A 9 -16.81 2.40 3.75
N GLU A 10 -15.97 3.14 4.48
CA GLU A 10 -15.69 4.56 4.23
C GLU A 10 -15.13 4.77 2.81
N TYR A 11 -14.10 4.01 2.42
CA TYR A 11 -13.39 4.22 1.16
C TYR A 11 -14.05 3.57 -0.07
N GLU A 12 -14.83 2.50 0.11
CA GLU A 12 -15.65 1.90 -0.96
C GLU A 12 -16.79 2.82 -1.39
N ASN A 13 -17.33 3.62 -0.46
CA ASN A 13 -18.41 4.57 -0.75
C ASN A 13 -17.92 5.93 -1.32
N LEU A 14 -16.60 6.17 -1.40
CA LEU A 14 -16.08 7.38 -2.02
C LEU A 14 -16.24 7.33 -3.55
N THR A 15 -16.70 8.46 -4.12
CA THR A 15 -16.60 8.68 -5.55
C THR A 15 -15.15 8.71 -6.01
N PHE A 16 -14.90 8.42 -7.28
CA PHE A 16 -13.54 8.44 -7.84
C PHE A 16 -12.82 9.79 -7.58
N PRO A 17 -13.41 10.98 -7.81
CA PRO A 17 -12.74 12.24 -7.50
C PRO A 17 -12.42 12.43 -6.02
N GLN A 18 -13.31 12.01 -5.12
CA GLN A 18 -13.07 12.06 -3.67
C GLN A 18 -11.91 11.15 -3.29
N ARG A 19 -11.88 9.91 -3.79
CA ARG A 19 -10.80 8.96 -3.52
C ARG A 19 -9.44 9.48 -4.01
N VAL A 20 -9.39 10.04 -5.22
CA VAL A 20 -8.17 10.62 -5.80
C VAL A 20 -7.65 11.81 -4.99
N LYS A 21 -8.55 12.62 -4.42
CA LYS A 21 -8.19 13.72 -3.53
C LYS A 21 -7.68 13.20 -2.19
N ASP A 22 -8.45 12.34 -1.53
CA ASP A 22 -8.11 11.77 -0.22
C ASP A 22 -6.79 10.99 -0.25
N LEU A 23 -6.55 10.23 -1.32
CA LEU A 23 -5.30 9.51 -1.52
C LEU A 23 -4.11 10.46 -1.56
N ALA A 24 -4.22 11.58 -2.27
CA ALA A 24 -3.14 12.57 -2.34
C ALA A 24 -2.93 13.26 -0.99
N ASP A 25 -4.01 13.74 -0.36
CA ASP A 25 -3.96 14.45 0.92
C ASP A 25 -3.34 13.57 2.02
N LYS A 26 -3.75 12.29 2.10
CA LYS A 26 -3.20 11.33 3.06
C LYS A 26 -1.76 10.95 2.75
N SER A 27 -1.39 10.78 1.47
CA SER A 27 -0.01 10.46 1.10
C SER A 27 0.95 11.58 1.53
N ILE A 28 0.60 12.83 1.24
CA ILE A 28 1.38 14.01 1.66
C ILE A 28 1.48 14.03 3.19
N LYS A 29 0.35 13.90 3.89
CA LYS A 29 0.31 13.91 5.36
C LYS A 29 1.19 12.80 5.95
N VAL A 30 1.06 11.56 5.49
CA VAL A 30 1.84 10.42 5.99
C VAL A 30 3.32 10.67 5.81
N PHE A 31 3.79 11.01 4.60
CA PHE A 31 5.22 11.19 4.37
C PHE A 31 5.78 12.42 5.10
N SER A 32 5.03 13.51 5.22
CA SER A 32 5.46 14.65 6.04
C SER A 32 5.59 14.27 7.52
N ARG A 33 4.66 13.47 8.05
CA ARG A 33 4.71 13.03 9.46
C ARG A 33 5.82 12.02 9.72
N LEU A 34 6.05 11.07 8.81
CA LEU A 34 7.18 10.15 8.90
C LEU A 34 8.51 10.91 8.90
N SER A 35 8.64 11.93 8.04
CA SER A 35 9.83 12.78 8.00
C SER A 35 10.06 13.53 9.30
N ALA A 36 8.99 14.03 9.93
CA ALA A 36 9.07 14.76 11.20
C ALA A 36 9.40 13.85 12.40
N MET A 37 9.27 12.53 12.23
CA MET A 37 9.64 11.51 13.21
C MET A 37 11.06 10.96 12.98
N ASP A 38 11.85 11.59 12.10
CA ASP A 38 13.18 11.13 11.68
C ASP A 38 13.20 9.71 11.07
N ILE A 39 12.07 9.26 10.51
CA ILE A 39 11.97 7.99 9.81
C ILE A 39 12.49 8.18 8.38
N ASP A 40 13.36 7.27 7.93
CA ASP A 40 13.87 7.23 6.56
C ASP A 40 12.70 7.08 5.56
N LEU A 41 12.41 8.15 4.83
CA LEU A 41 11.33 8.19 3.86
C LEU A 41 11.54 7.26 2.67
N ALA A 42 12.78 7.07 2.22
CA ALA A 42 13.05 6.18 1.09
C ALA A 42 12.78 4.73 1.50
N ALA A 43 13.23 4.34 2.69
CA ALA A 43 12.93 3.04 3.26
C ALA A 43 11.42 2.86 3.49
N ALA A 44 10.74 3.83 4.10
CA ALA A 44 9.31 3.75 4.38
C ALA A 44 8.45 3.66 3.11
N LYS A 45 8.77 4.46 2.08
CA LYS A 45 8.12 4.37 0.75
C LYS A 45 8.32 2.99 0.13
N LYS A 46 9.54 2.46 0.18
CA LYS A 46 9.86 1.12 -0.33
C LYS A 46 9.08 0.03 0.42
N THR A 47 9.01 0.09 1.74
CA THR A 47 8.24 -0.85 2.56
C THR A 47 6.75 -0.78 2.24
N LEU A 48 6.18 0.42 2.13
CA LEU A 48 4.76 0.59 1.78
C LEU A 48 4.46 0.07 0.36
N ALA A 49 5.28 0.43 -0.62
CA ALA A 49 5.12 -0.04 -2.00
C ALA A 49 5.23 -1.56 -2.09
N ALA A 50 6.25 -2.16 -1.46
CA ALA A 50 6.43 -3.61 -1.44
C ALA A 50 5.26 -4.33 -0.77
N PHE A 51 4.75 -3.80 0.34
CA PHE A 51 3.57 -4.36 1.00
C PHE A 51 2.33 -4.31 0.10
N ILE A 52 2.04 -3.17 -0.52
CA ILE A 52 0.90 -3.01 -1.44
C ILE A 52 1.01 -3.98 -2.61
N LEU A 53 2.19 -4.11 -3.22
CA LEU A 53 2.41 -5.05 -4.33
C LEU A 53 2.27 -6.51 -3.89
N GLY A 54 2.61 -6.83 -2.64
CA GLY A 54 2.38 -8.15 -2.06
C GLY A 54 0.90 -8.57 -2.03
N SER A 55 -0.03 -7.61 -2.02
CA SER A 55 -1.48 -7.91 -2.03
C SER A 55 -1.99 -8.50 -3.35
N ILE A 56 -1.24 -8.33 -4.44
CA ILE A 56 -1.61 -8.77 -5.79
C ILE A 56 -0.73 -9.93 -6.29
N VAL A 57 0.04 -10.55 -5.40
CA VAL A 57 0.81 -11.74 -5.74
C VAL A 57 -0.11 -12.96 -5.72
N ASN A 58 -0.12 -13.71 -6.81
CA ASN A 58 -0.82 -14.99 -6.92
C ASN A 58 0.15 -16.06 -7.43
N ASP A 59 0.16 -17.23 -6.78
CA ASP A 59 1.06 -18.35 -7.11
C ASP A 59 2.55 -17.97 -7.26
N GLY A 60 3.00 -16.97 -6.49
CA GLY A 60 4.39 -16.49 -6.51
C GLY A 60 4.71 -15.50 -7.63
N GLU A 61 3.71 -15.05 -8.41
CA GLU A 61 3.87 -14.07 -9.48
C GLU A 61 3.02 -12.82 -9.21
N LEU A 62 3.52 -11.65 -9.64
CA LEU A 62 2.73 -10.42 -9.62
C LEU A 62 1.64 -10.45 -10.69
N ASN A 63 0.40 -10.20 -10.30
CA ASN A 63 -0.71 -10.07 -11.24
C ASN A 63 -0.60 -8.75 -12.03
N GLU A 64 -0.21 -8.84 -13.31
CA GLU A 64 -0.03 -7.70 -14.21
C GLU A 64 -1.30 -6.85 -14.37
N MET A 65 -2.46 -7.50 -14.49
CA MET A 65 -3.73 -6.80 -14.66
C MET A 65 -4.05 -5.95 -13.42
N GLN A 66 -3.87 -6.50 -12.22
CA GLN A 66 -4.07 -5.74 -10.98
C GLN A 66 -3.04 -4.62 -10.83
N TYR A 67 -1.78 -4.87 -11.19
CA TYR A 67 -0.76 -3.81 -11.20
C TYR A 67 -1.18 -2.63 -12.09
N LEU A 68 -1.63 -2.89 -13.32
CA LEU A 68 -2.07 -1.85 -14.25
C LEU A 68 -3.26 -1.06 -13.72
N LEU A 69 -4.21 -1.72 -13.03
CA LEU A 69 -5.35 -1.07 -12.39
C LEU A 69 -4.91 -0.15 -11.24
N MET A 70 -3.96 -0.60 -10.42
CA MET A 70 -3.45 0.17 -9.27
C MET A 70 -2.46 1.26 -9.68
N TYR A 71 -1.86 1.17 -10.87
CA TYR A 71 -0.77 2.04 -11.32
C TYR A 71 -1.05 3.55 -11.18
N PRO A 72 -2.21 4.09 -11.58
CA PRO A 72 -2.49 5.52 -11.38
C PRO A 72 -2.47 5.95 -9.90
N SER A 73 -2.96 5.10 -9.01
CA SER A 73 -2.93 5.33 -7.56
C SER A 73 -1.51 5.25 -7.01
N LEU A 74 -0.71 4.26 -7.45
CA LEU A 74 0.71 4.15 -7.09
C LEU A 74 1.49 5.40 -7.51
N MET A 75 1.29 5.90 -8.73
CA MET A 75 1.91 7.15 -9.19
C MET A 75 1.55 8.33 -8.32
N ARG A 76 0.31 8.38 -7.84
CA ARG A 76 -0.18 9.48 -7.01
C ARG A 76 0.39 9.46 -5.60
N VAL A 77 0.64 8.28 -5.04
CA VAL A 77 1.25 8.11 -3.72
C VAL A 77 2.76 8.37 -3.78
N PHE A 78 3.46 7.73 -4.73
CA PHE A 78 4.92 7.68 -4.70
C PHE A 78 5.59 8.75 -5.57
N GLY A 79 4.90 9.27 -6.59
CA GLY A 79 5.40 10.31 -7.50
C GLY A 79 6.46 9.83 -8.50
N GLU A 80 6.95 8.60 -8.35
CA GLU A 80 7.95 7.99 -9.22
C GLU A 80 7.29 7.08 -10.26
N ARG A 81 7.82 7.09 -11.48
CA ARG A 81 7.33 6.23 -12.56
C ARG A 81 8.00 4.86 -12.46
N TYR A 82 7.23 3.84 -12.11
CA TYR A 82 7.66 2.44 -12.11
C TYR A 82 6.98 1.70 -13.27
N ASP A 83 7.71 1.27 -14.30
CA ASP A 83 7.14 0.35 -15.27
C ASP A 83 6.98 -1.05 -14.66
N PHE A 84 6.02 -1.81 -15.17
CA PHE A 84 5.72 -3.14 -14.64
C PHE A 84 6.90 -4.10 -14.77
N SER A 85 7.66 -4.03 -15.88
CA SER A 85 8.82 -4.90 -16.11
C SER A 85 9.89 -4.74 -15.03
N ASP A 86 10.22 -3.51 -14.65
CA ASP A 86 11.19 -3.22 -13.61
C ASP A 86 10.69 -3.68 -12.23
N VAL A 87 9.40 -3.47 -11.92
CA VAL A 87 8.78 -3.93 -10.67
C VAL A 87 8.78 -5.46 -10.60
N LYS A 88 8.42 -6.13 -11.70
CA LYS A 88 8.41 -7.59 -11.81
C LYS A 88 9.81 -8.17 -11.64
N SER A 89 10.79 -7.64 -12.36
CA SER A 89 12.20 -8.05 -12.26
C SER A 89 12.75 -7.88 -10.84
N LEU A 90 12.43 -6.77 -10.18
CA LEU A 90 12.81 -6.52 -8.79
C LEU A 90 12.13 -7.51 -7.83
N PHE A 91 10.85 -7.82 -8.06
CA PHE A 91 10.11 -8.79 -7.25
C PHE A 91 10.67 -10.20 -7.39
N GLU A 92 10.88 -10.67 -8.63
CA GLU A 92 11.49 -11.98 -8.92
C GLU A 92 12.90 -12.10 -8.34
N SER A 93 13.69 -11.03 -8.41
CA SER A 93 15.03 -10.97 -7.80
C SER A 93 14.97 -11.08 -6.27
N ASN A 94 13.95 -10.49 -5.63
CA ASN A 94 13.75 -10.61 -4.18
C ASN A 94 13.31 -12.03 -3.78
N LEU A 95 12.43 -12.66 -4.56
CA LEU A 95 12.05 -14.06 -4.36
C LEU A 95 13.27 -14.99 -4.48
N ALA A 96 14.10 -14.79 -5.51
CA ALA A 96 15.33 -15.55 -5.69
C ALA A 96 16.34 -15.35 -4.55
N ALA A 97 16.30 -14.19 -3.88
CA ALA A 97 17.12 -13.87 -2.71
C ALA A 97 16.53 -14.36 -1.37
N ASN A 98 15.45 -15.17 -1.37
CA ASN A 98 14.70 -15.61 -0.19
C ASN A 98 14.16 -14.46 0.69
N ARG A 99 14.05 -13.24 0.16
CA ARG A 99 13.34 -12.14 0.82
C ARG A 99 11.87 -12.31 0.50
N ASN A 100 11.20 -13.17 1.26
CA ASN A 100 9.82 -13.57 0.98
C ASN A 100 8.82 -12.45 1.34
N LEU A 101 7.56 -12.60 0.94
CA LEU A 101 6.50 -11.63 1.26
C LEU A 101 6.31 -11.41 2.76
N GLU A 102 6.60 -12.43 3.58
CA GLU A 102 6.53 -12.34 5.05
C GLU A 102 7.52 -11.29 5.59
N ASP A 103 8.69 -11.11 4.96
CA ASP A 103 9.62 -10.04 5.31
C ASP A 103 9.02 -8.64 5.05
N ASN A 104 8.26 -8.48 3.96
CA ASN A 104 7.59 -7.22 3.66
C ASN A 104 6.46 -6.93 4.65
N GLU A 105 5.68 -7.96 5.02
CA GLU A 105 4.65 -7.86 6.06
C GLU A 105 5.26 -7.45 7.41
N LEU A 106 6.35 -8.11 7.81
CA LEU A 106 7.04 -7.81 9.07
C LEU A 106 7.64 -6.40 9.07
N GLN A 107 8.24 -5.97 7.97
CA GLN A 107 8.74 -4.60 7.83
C GLN A 107 7.61 -3.58 7.91
N MET A 108 6.46 -3.88 7.30
CA MET A 108 5.28 -3.03 7.37
C MET A 108 4.76 -2.91 8.81
N LEU A 109 4.64 -4.03 9.53
CA LEU A 109 4.25 -4.03 10.95
C LEU A 109 5.24 -3.28 11.84
N ARG A 110 6.54 -3.36 11.55
CA ARG A 110 7.57 -2.56 12.23
C ARG A 110 7.40 -1.07 11.93
N LEU A 111 7.12 -0.68 10.69
CA LEU A 111 6.82 0.73 10.38
C LEU A 111 5.59 1.21 11.16
N LEU A 112 4.53 0.40 11.22
CA LEU A 112 3.30 0.75 11.94
C LEU A 112 3.48 0.83 13.45
N SER A 113 4.48 0.15 14.03
CA SER A 113 4.77 0.23 15.46
C SER A 113 5.54 1.49 15.86
N LEU A 114 6.18 2.16 14.90
CA LEU A 114 6.93 3.40 15.11
C LEU A 114 6.07 4.66 15.06
N VAL A 115 4.82 4.53 14.61
CA VAL A 115 3.94 5.67 14.36
C VAL A 115 2.71 5.66 15.26
N ASP A 116 2.12 6.83 15.49
CA ASP A 116 0.85 6.94 16.21
C ASP A 116 -0.35 6.42 15.40
N ASP A 117 -1.48 6.27 16.10
CA ASP A 117 -2.72 5.72 15.56
C ASP A 117 -3.26 6.51 14.37
N ASP A 118 -3.04 7.83 14.30
CA ASP A 118 -3.50 8.65 13.18
C ASP A 118 -2.67 8.37 11.92
N VAL A 119 -1.34 8.31 12.02
CA VAL A 119 -0.50 7.91 10.88
C VAL A 119 -0.82 6.48 10.46
N ARG A 120 -0.97 5.56 11.43
CA ARG A 120 -1.31 4.16 11.15
C ARG A 120 -2.62 4.05 10.38
N ARG A 121 -3.66 4.76 10.82
CA ARG A 121 -4.96 4.81 10.12
C ARG A 121 -4.80 5.34 8.71
N ASP A 122 -4.04 6.42 8.50
CA ASP A 122 -3.84 7.00 7.17
C ASP A 122 -3.03 6.08 6.26
N ILE A 123 -2.05 5.33 6.79
CA ILE A 123 -1.31 4.31 6.04
C ILE A 123 -2.25 3.18 5.58
N ILE A 124 -3.08 2.64 6.47
CA ILE A 124 -4.05 1.59 6.13
C ILE A 124 -5.06 2.11 5.09
N ALA A 125 -5.51 3.37 5.22
CA ALA A 125 -6.38 4.02 4.26
C ALA A 125 -5.73 4.14 2.87
N ILE A 126 -4.44 4.49 2.80
CA ILE A 126 -3.68 4.51 1.53
C ILE A 126 -3.69 3.12 0.89
N CYS A 127 -3.36 2.07 1.65
CA CYS A 127 -3.38 0.70 1.12
C CYS A 127 -4.76 0.35 0.53
N ILE A 128 -5.84 0.63 1.28
CA ILE A 128 -7.22 0.39 0.84
C ILE A 128 -7.55 1.14 -0.45
N MET A 129 -7.22 2.43 -0.52
CA MET A 129 -7.55 3.26 -1.69
C MET A 129 -6.73 2.90 -2.93
N VAL A 130 -5.50 2.40 -2.76
CA VAL A 130 -4.66 1.98 -3.89
C VAL A 130 -5.21 0.70 -4.53
N ILE A 131 -5.66 -0.26 -3.72
CA ILE A 131 -6.28 -1.50 -4.24
C ILE A 131 -7.73 -1.29 -4.69
N ASN A 132 -8.41 -0.27 -4.16
CA ASN A 132 -9.77 0.09 -4.56
C ASN A 132 -9.77 0.91 -5.86
N VAL A 133 -9.70 0.22 -6.99
CA VAL A 133 -9.71 0.86 -8.32
C VAL A 133 -11.16 1.14 -8.78
N ASP A 134 -12.05 0.16 -8.70
CA ASP A 134 -13.42 0.24 -9.25
C ASP A 134 -14.53 0.43 -8.20
N GLY A 135 -14.20 0.97 -7.02
CA GLY A 135 -15.18 1.14 -5.93
C GLY A 135 -15.47 -0.12 -5.13
N LYS A 136 -14.73 -1.19 -5.40
CA LYS A 136 -14.76 -2.42 -4.61
C LYS A 136 -13.35 -2.90 -4.34
N ILE A 137 -13.17 -3.45 -3.16
CA ILE A 137 -11.94 -4.11 -2.76
C ILE A 137 -12.13 -5.62 -2.94
N PRO A 138 -11.32 -6.29 -3.77
CA PRO A 138 -11.33 -7.75 -3.86
C PRO A 138 -11.12 -8.41 -2.49
N SER A 139 -11.85 -9.50 -2.23
CA SER A 139 -11.83 -10.17 -0.91
C SER A 139 -10.44 -10.64 -0.47
N GLU A 140 -9.62 -11.12 -1.40
CA GLU A 140 -8.25 -11.59 -1.13
C GLU A 140 -7.33 -10.44 -0.71
N GLU A 141 -7.31 -9.35 -1.49
CA GLU A 141 -6.55 -8.14 -1.19
C GLU A 141 -7.02 -7.50 0.12
N LYS A 142 -8.34 -7.50 0.37
CA LYS A 142 -8.93 -7.05 1.64
C LYS A 142 -8.43 -7.88 2.83
N GLN A 143 -8.35 -9.20 2.69
CA GLN A 143 -7.80 -10.07 3.74
C GLN A 143 -6.31 -9.80 3.96
N TYR A 144 -5.56 -9.53 2.89
CA TYR A 144 -4.14 -9.20 2.98
C TYR A 144 -3.91 -7.89 3.76
N ILE A 145 -4.63 -6.81 3.46
CA ILE A 145 -4.49 -5.54 4.22
C ILE A 145 -4.95 -5.69 5.67
N LYS A 146 -5.97 -6.52 5.94
CA LYS A 146 -6.50 -6.73 7.30
C LYS A 146 -5.42 -7.15 8.30
N LYS A 147 -4.32 -7.75 7.84
CA LYS A 147 -3.14 -8.09 8.67
C LYS A 147 -2.53 -6.88 9.40
N LEU A 148 -2.78 -5.65 8.90
CA LEU A 148 -2.26 -4.41 9.46
C LEU A 148 -3.13 -3.78 10.56
N ALA A 149 -4.38 -4.23 10.75
CA ALA A 149 -5.42 -3.53 11.51
C ALA A 149 -5.65 -4.05 12.93
#